data_AF-A0A951S9Z1-F1
#
_entry.id   AF-A0A951S9Z1-F1
#
_cell.length_a   1.000
_cell.length_b   1.000
_cell.length_c   1.000
_cell.angle_alpha   90.00
_cell.angle_beta   90.00
_cell.angle_gamma   90.00
#
_symmetry.space_group_name_H-M   'P 1'
#
loop_
_entity.id
_entity.type
_entity.pdbx_description
1 polymer ?
#
loop_
_entity_poly.entity_id
_entity_poly.type
_entity_poly.pdbx_seq_one_letter_code
_entity_poly.pdbx_strand_id
1 'polypeptide(L)'
;MPALTIAIGGVSNAGKTHLAKRLLTHFGTQHAVAVCQDDFARPVRQIPEIAGRTDWEHPDSIDHQALRQKVIDLRNKKEIVIVEGLMIYHDPATVELFDKVLFVEIDFPTFWKRRTADTRWGYEPDWYVEHVWKSYLAYGLPPENVKPLYINGSNPIRLKQIIEFIEK
;
A
#
# COMPACT_ATOMS: atom_id res chain seq x y z
N MET A 1 4.50 19.78 -16.27
CA MET A 1 5.31 19.00 -15.31
C MET A 1 4.77 17.59 -15.31
N PRO A 2 5.61 16.54 -15.18
CA PRO A 2 5.10 15.18 -14.97
C PRO A 2 4.25 15.14 -13.68
N ALA A 3 3.24 14.29 -13.63
CA ALA A 3 2.39 14.14 -12.46
C ALA A 3 3.22 13.68 -11.24
N LEU A 4 2.90 14.24 -10.08
CA LEU A 4 3.45 13.84 -8.78
C LEU A 4 2.84 12.51 -8.35
N THR A 5 3.66 11.49 -8.20
CA THR A 5 3.25 10.14 -7.82
C THR A 5 3.65 9.86 -6.37
N ILE A 6 2.65 9.64 -5.52
CA ILE A 6 2.81 9.43 -4.08
C ILE A 6 2.46 7.98 -3.77
N ALA A 7 3.44 7.20 -3.29
CA ALA A 7 3.22 5.83 -2.86
C ALA A 7 3.05 5.74 -1.34
N ILE A 8 2.14 4.85 -0.89
CA ILE A 8 1.84 4.61 0.52
C ILE A 8 1.87 3.10 0.78
N GLY A 9 2.97 2.65 1.38
CA GLY A 9 3.15 1.27 1.81
C GLY A 9 2.93 1.08 3.31
N GLY A 10 2.99 -0.17 3.76
CA GLY A 10 2.83 -0.57 5.15
C GLY A 10 2.01 -1.84 5.31
N VAL A 11 2.08 -2.45 6.49
CA VAL A 11 1.37 -3.70 6.78
C VAL A 11 -0.16 -3.54 6.68
N SER A 12 -0.89 -4.65 6.57
CA SER A 12 -2.35 -4.65 6.61
C SER A 12 -2.87 -3.97 7.89
N ASN A 13 -4.01 -3.27 7.79
CA ASN A 13 -4.61 -2.47 8.87
C ASN A 13 -3.71 -1.36 9.50
N ALA A 14 -2.62 -0.97 8.83
CA ALA A 14 -1.76 0.15 9.26
C ALA A 14 -2.42 1.53 9.11
N GLY A 15 -3.39 1.68 8.18
CA GLY A 15 -4.07 2.96 7.89
C GLY A 15 -3.74 3.59 6.53
N LYS A 16 -3.11 2.84 5.62
CA LYS A 16 -2.72 3.28 4.26
C LYS A 16 -3.88 3.89 3.48
N THR A 17 -4.96 3.14 3.24
CA THR A 17 -6.16 3.60 2.51
C THR A 17 -6.81 4.82 3.18
N HIS A 18 -6.77 4.91 4.51
CA HIS A 18 -7.27 6.09 5.22
C HIS A 18 -6.41 7.33 4.94
N LEU A 19 -5.08 7.19 4.95
CA LEU A 19 -4.17 8.27 4.56
C LEU A 19 -4.35 8.65 3.09
N ALA A 20 -4.44 7.68 2.18
CA ALA A 20 -4.68 7.91 0.75
C ALA A 20 -5.95 8.74 0.52
N LYS A 21 -7.06 8.39 1.20
CA LYS A 21 -8.32 9.15 1.16
C LYS A 21 -8.15 10.57 1.69
N ARG A 22 -7.43 10.78 2.79
CA ARG A 22 -7.19 12.11 3.34
C ARG A 22 -6.35 13.00 2.41
N LEU A 23 -5.33 12.43 1.77
CA LEU A 23 -4.54 13.12 0.75
C LEU A 23 -5.38 13.45 -0.49
N LEU A 24 -6.20 12.51 -0.96
CA LEU A 24 -7.13 12.75 -2.07
C LEU A 24 -8.14 13.87 -1.75
N THR A 25 -8.68 13.90 -0.53
CA THR A 25 -9.55 15.00 -0.07
C THR A 25 -8.80 16.34 -0.02
N HIS A 26 -7.55 16.33 0.46
CA HIS A 26 -6.74 17.55 0.55
C HIS A 26 -6.41 18.15 -0.82
N PHE A 27 -5.95 17.32 -1.77
CA PHE A 27 -5.60 17.78 -3.12
C PHE A 27 -6.80 17.97 -4.05
N GLY A 28 -7.94 17.38 -3.71
CA GLY A 28 -9.17 17.44 -4.50
C GLY A 28 -9.18 16.46 -5.67
N THR A 29 -10.34 15.85 -5.92
CA THR A 29 -10.53 14.81 -6.96
C THR A 29 -10.42 15.31 -8.39
N GLN A 30 -10.47 16.64 -8.58
CA GLN A 30 -10.21 17.26 -9.89
C GLN A 30 -8.74 17.05 -10.30
N HIS A 31 -7.81 17.26 -9.36
CA HIS A 31 -6.36 17.23 -9.60
C HIS A 31 -5.73 15.86 -9.28
N ALA A 32 -6.24 15.20 -8.25
CA ALA A 32 -5.69 13.95 -7.72
C ALA A 32 -6.58 12.73 -8.00
N VAL A 33 -5.95 11.55 -8.01
CA VAL A 33 -6.62 10.25 -8.05
C VAL A 33 -5.93 9.29 -7.09
N ALA A 34 -6.68 8.37 -6.48
CA ALA A 34 -6.13 7.29 -5.66
C ALA A 34 -6.31 5.93 -6.38
N VAL A 35 -5.31 5.07 -6.28
CA VAL A 35 -5.27 3.72 -6.83
C VAL A 35 -4.96 2.74 -5.70
N CYS A 36 -5.80 1.72 -5.53
CA CYS A 36 -5.62 0.67 -4.54
C CYS A 36 -4.96 -0.54 -5.21
N GLN A 37 -3.89 -1.09 -4.61
CA GLN A 37 -3.23 -2.31 -5.10
C GLN A 37 -4.19 -3.50 -5.16
N ASP A 38 -5.13 -3.59 -4.21
CA ASP A 38 -6.09 -4.70 -4.13
C ASP A 38 -7.02 -4.78 -5.36
N ASP A 39 -7.19 -3.68 -6.11
CA ASP A 39 -7.96 -3.66 -7.38
C ASP A 39 -7.27 -4.46 -8.51
N PHE A 40 -6.01 -4.86 -8.31
CA PHE A 40 -5.19 -5.60 -9.27
C PHE A 40 -4.92 -7.03 -8.83
N ALA A 41 -5.74 -7.57 -7.93
CA ALA A 41 -5.65 -8.96 -7.51
C ALA A 41 -5.84 -9.92 -8.71
N ARG A 42 -4.99 -10.93 -8.80
CA ARG A 42 -5.10 -11.98 -9.83
C ARG A 42 -6.31 -12.88 -9.57
N PRO A 43 -6.81 -13.59 -10.59
CA PRO A 43 -7.79 -14.64 -10.38
C PRO A 43 -7.24 -15.73 -9.45
N VAL A 44 -8.04 -16.21 -8.49
CA VAL A 44 -7.66 -17.21 -7.47
C VAL A 44 -6.84 -18.39 -8.03
N ARG A 45 -7.20 -18.91 -9.20
CA ARG A 45 -6.50 -20.02 -9.87
C ARG A 45 -5.03 -19.75 -10.25
N GLN A 46 -4.60 -18.48 -10.22
CA GLN A 46 -3.23 -18.04 -10.53
C GLN A 46 -2.45 -17.69 -9.26
N ILE A 47 -3.11 -17.68 -8.11
CA ILE A 47 -2.50 -17.32 -6.83
C ILE A 47 -2.02 -18.60 -6.15
N PRO A 48 -0.80 -18.62 -5.59
CA PRO A 48 -0.31 -19.78 -4.85
C PRO A 48 -1.18 -20.07 -3.63
N GLU A 49 -1.02 -21.28 -3.08
CA GLU A 49 -1.64 -21.66 -1.83
C GLU A 49 -0.63 -21.71 -0.69
N ILE A 50 -1.12 -21.39 0.51
CA ILE A 50 -0.42 -21.62 1.77
C ILE A 50 -1.33 -22.40 2.71
N ALA A 51 -0.84 -23.56 3.17
CA ALA A 51 -1.56 -24.47 4.06
C ALA A 51 -3.01 -24.76 3.60
N GLY A 52 -3.21 -24.97 2.29
CA GLY A 52 -4.52 -25.29 1.70
C GLY A 52 -5.49 -24.10 1.57
N ARG A 53 -4.98 -22.86 1.62
CA ARG A 53 -5.75 -21.63 1.38
C ARG A 53 -5.04 -20.77 0.35
N THR A 54 -5.79 -19.97 -0.41
CA THR A 54 -5.23 -18.96 -1.31
C THR A 54 -4.35 -17.98 -0.54
N ASP A 55 -3.11 -17.80 -1.01
CA ASP A 55 -2.14 -16.90 -0.40
C ASP A 55 -2.23 -15.49 -1.01
N TRP A 56 -3.16 -14.68 -0.50
CA TRP A 56 -3.33 -13.27 -0.91
C TRP A 56 -2.12 -12.40 -0.56
N GLU A 57 -1.28 -12.87 0.36
CA GLU A 57 -0.14 -12.12 0.87
C GLU A 57 1.13 -12.46 0.06
N HIS A 58 1.09 -13.33 -0.96
CA HIS A 58 2.23 -13.56 -1.86
C HIS A 58 2.27 -12.53 -2.99
N PRO A 59 3.46 -12.09 -3.49
CA PRO A 59 3.52 -11.13 -4.59
C PRO A 59 2.77 -11.53 -5.87
N ASP A 60 2.71 -12.82 -6.16
CA ASP A 60 1.95 -13.37 -7.30
C ASP A 60 0.42 -13.20 -7.15
N SER A 61 -0.08 -12.78 -5.98
CA SER A 61 -1.49 -12.41 -5.80
C SER A 61 -1.87 -11.14 -6.56
N ILE A 62 -0.89 -10.32 -6.97
CA ILE A 62 -1.09 -9.03 -7.63
C ILE A 62 -0.59 -9.06 -9.09
N ASP A 63 -1.34 -8.45 -9.99
CA ASP A 63 -0.87 -8.11 -11.33
C ASP A 63 -0.09 -6.78 -11.29
N HIS A 64 1.19 -6.85 -10.91
CA HIS A 64 2.08 -5.69 -10.82
C HIS A 64 2.24 -4.96 -12.16
N GLN A 65 2.18 -5.68 -13.29
CA GLN A 65 2.26 -5.07 -14.61
C GLN A 65 1.01 -4.23 -14.90
N ALA A 66 -0.18 -4.75 -14.61
CA ALA A 66 -1.43 -4.00 -14.79
C ALA A 66 -1.49 -2.77 -13.86
N LEU A 67 -1.05 -2.91 -12.61
CA LEU A 67 -0.94 -1.79 -11.67
C LEU A 67 0.01 -0.71 -12.20
N ARG A 68 1.21 -1.10 -12.62
CA ARG A 68 2.21 -0.18 -13.19
C ARG A 68 1.66 0.57 -14.40
N GLN A 69 1.01 -0.14 -15.32
CA GLN A 69 0.42 0.48 -16.50
C GLN A 69 -0.68 1.47 -16.13
N LYS A 70 -1.52 1.13 -15.14
CA LYS A 70 -2.53 2.07 -14.63
C LYS A 70 -1.91 3.36 -14.10
N VAL A 71 -0.83 3.24 -13.32
CA VAL A 71 -0.11 4.41 -12.78
C VAL A 71 0.43 5.27 -13.92
N ILE A 72 1.10 4.67 -14.91
CA ILE A 72 1.61 5.38 -16.10
C ILE A 72 0.48 6.12 -16.83
N ASP A 73 -0.65 5.46 -17.07
CA ASP A 73 -1.79 6.07 -17.77
C ASP A 73 -2.38 7.25 -16.99
N LEU A 74 -2.43 7.17 -15.67
CA LEU A 74 -2.95 8.23 -14.81
C LEU A 74 -2.00 9.40 -14.67
N ARG A 75 -0.68 9.16 -14.70
CA ARG A 75 0.33 10.24 -14.72
C ARG A 75 0.21 11.16 -15.95
N ASN A 76 -0.44 10.69 -17.01
CA ASN A 76 -0.73 11.49 -18.21
C ASN A 76 -2.07 12.25 -18.14
N LYS A 77 -2.90 12.00 -17.11
CA LYS A 77 -4.28 12.52 -17.00
C LYS A 77 -4.55 13.32 -15.73
N LYS A 78 -3.69 13.19 -14.72
CA LYS A 78 -3.86 13.78 -13.39
C LYS A 78 -2.57 14.49 -13.00
N GLU A 79 -2.71 15.51 -12.16
CA GLU A 79 -1.55 16.21 -11.60
C GLU A 79 -0.91 15.40 -10.47
N ILE A 80 -1.72 14.65 -9.72
CA ILE A 80 -1.29 13.84 -8.59
C ILE A 80 -1.89 12.44 -8.70
N VAL A 81 -1.03 11.42 -8.56
CA VAL A 81 -1.44 10.01 -8.50
C VAL A 81 -1.00 9.45 -7.16
N ILE A 82 -1.97 9.04 -6.33
CA ILE A 82 -1.73 8.41 -5.04
C ILE A 82 -1.91 6.91 -5.21
N VAL A 83 -0.92 6.11 -4.84
CA VAL A 83 -0.96 4.65 -4.96
C VAL A 83 -0.71 4.04 -3.59
N GLU A 84 -1.53 3.08 -3.18
CA GLU A 84 -1.41 2.47 -1.85
C GLU A 84 -1.59 0.96 -1.90
N GLY A 85 -0.85 0.24 -1.06
CA GLY A 85 -0.86 -1.22 -1.05
C GLY A 85 0.08 -1.83 -0.01
N LEU A 86 -0.14 -3.10 0.29
CA LEU A 86 0.73 -3.87 1.20
C LEU A 86 2.12 -4.10 0.60
N MET A 87 2.16 -4.43 -0.70
CA MET A 87 3.35 -4.80 -1.46
C MET A 87 3.61 -3.78 -2.57
N ILE A 88 3.29 -2.50 -2.33
CA ILE A 88 3.38 -1.47 -3.37
C ILE A 88 4.83 -1.21 -3.83
N TYR A 89 5.81 -1.64 -3.02
CA TYR A 89 7.24 -1.51 -3.30
C TYR A 89 7.90 -2.77 -3.84
N HIS A 90 7.11 -3.83 -4.12
CA HIS A 90 7.64 -5.10 -4.56
C HIS A 90 8.23 -5.06 -5.99
N ASP A 91 7.56 -4.39 -6.93
CA ASP A 91 7.98 -4.29 -8.33
C ASP A 91 8.92 -3.08 -8.54
N PRO A 92 10.23 -3.28 -8.83
CA PRO A 92 11.19 -2.18 -8.97
C PRO A 92 10.80 -1.19 -10.07
N ALA A 93 10.23 -1.68 -11.16
CA ALA A 93 9.80 -0.82 -12.28
C ALA A 93 8.63 0.10 -11.89
N THR A 94 7.78 -0.32 -10.94
CA THR A 94 6.74 0.55 -10.38
C THR A 94 7.33 1.55 -9.38
N VAL A 95 8.31 1.12 -8.56
CA VAL A 95 8.99 1.99 -7.60
C VAL A 95 9.68 3.17 -8.28
N GLU A 96 10.28 2.96 -9.46
CA GLU A 96 10.89 4.03 -10.27
C GLU A 96 9.91 5.13 -10.71
N LEU A 97 8.59 4.89 -10.64
CA LEU A 97 7.57 5.89 -10.95
C LEU A 97 7.24 6.80 -9.77
N PHE A 98 7.67 6.47 -8.54
CA PHE A 98 7.28 7.17 -7.33
C PHE A 98 8.18 8.37 -7.04
N ASP A 99 7.57 9.54 -6.90
CA ASP A 99 8.26 10.78 -6.53
C ASP A 99 8.32 10.96 -5.01
N LYS A 100 7.29 10.48 -4.31
CA LYS A 100 7.18 10.52 -2.84
C LYS A 100 6.82 9.14 -2.32
N VAL A 101 7.58 8.68 -1.34
CA VAL A 101 7.42 7.35 -0.73
C VAL A 101 7.05 7.55 0.74
N LEU A 102 5.86 7.07 1.11
CA LEU A 102 5.33 7.11 2.46
C LEU A 102 5.22 5.68 3.00
N PHE A 103 5.55 5.47 4.26
CA PHE A 103 5.46 4.15 4.88
C PHE A 103 4.74 4.23 6.23
N VAL A 104 3.58 3.60 6.32
CA VAL A 104 2.78 3.60 7.55
C VAL A 104 3.13 2.37 8.39
N GLU A 105 3.82 2.61 9.50
CA GLU A 105 4.31 1.56 10.39
C GLU A 105 3.45 1.43 11.63
N ILE A 106 3.21 0.18 12.01
CA ILE A 106 2.68 -0.22 13.30
C ILE A 106 3.50 -1.40 13.80
N ASP A 107 3.61 -1.55 15.11
CA ASP A 107 4.27 -2.71 15.71
C ASP A 107 3.39 -3.98 15.57
N PHE A 108 4.02 -5.15 15.77
CA PHE A 108 3.33 -6.43 15.66
C PHE A 108 2.11 -6.55 16.60
N PRO A 109 2.17 -6.14 17.90
CA PRO A 109 0.99 -6.18 18.76
C PRO A 109 -0.18 -5.32 18.26
N THR A 110 0.11 -4.13 17.73
CA THR A 110 -0.92 -3.25 17.15
C THR A 110 -1.50 -3.87 15.88
N PHE A 111 -0.65 -4.42 15.01
CA PHE A 111 -1.08 -5.16 13.82
C PHE A 111 -2.00 -6.32 14.18
N TRP A 112 -1.54 -7.20 15.07
CA TRP A 112 -2.28 -8.37 15.53
C TRP A 112 -3.68 -7.98 15.99
N LYS A 113 -3.75 -7.05 16.95
CA LYS A 113 -5.01 -6.55 17.50
C LYS A 113 -5.95 -6.01 16.43
N ARG A 114 -5.44 -5.26 15.45
CA ARG A 114 -6.25 -4.65 14.39
C ARG A 114 -6.72 -5.67 13.36
N ARG A 115 -5.85 -6.61 12.96
CA ARG A 115 -6.17 -7.64 11.96
C ARG A 115 -7.15 -8.66 12.50
N THR A 116 -6.97 -9.15 13.73
CA THR A 116 -7.91 -10.11 14.33
C THR A 116 -9.30 -9.52 14.63
N ALA A 117 -9.39 -8.19 14.75
CA ALA A 117 -10.66 -7.48 14.89
C ALA A 117 -11.36 -7.20 13.55
N ASP A 118 -10.68 -7.42 12.43
CA ASP A 118 -11.19 -7.16 11.09
C ASP A 118 -11.98 -8.37 10.56
N THR A 119 -13.30 -8.22 10.48
CA THR A 119 -14.20 -9.33 10.09
C THR A 119 -14.61 -9.28 8.63
N ARG A 120 -14.04 -8.37 7.82
CA ARG A 120 -14.42 -8.19 6.40
C ARG A 120 -14.29 -9.46 5.56
N TRP A 121 -13.34 -10.33 5.92
CA TRP A 121 -13.02 -11.56 5.19
C TRP A 121 -13.37 -12.85 5.96
N GLY A 122 -14.16 -12.72 7.03
CA GLY A 122 -14.45 -13.82 7.95
C GLY A 122 -13.31 -14.08 8.94
N TYR A 123 -13.34 -15.25 9.58
CA TYR A 123 -12.33 -15.64 10.56
C TYR A 123 -11.01 -16.02 9.87
N GLU A 124 -9.91 -15.46 10.36
CA GLU A 124 -8.56 -15.87 9.99
C GLU A 124 -7.89 -16.57 11.18
N PRO A 125 -7.35 -17.78 10.99
CA PRO A 125 -6.62 -18.48 12.03
C PRO A 125 -5.31 -17.75 12.33
N ASP A 126 -4.86 -17.84 13.58
CA ASP A 126 -3.65 -17.18 14.10
C ASP A 126 -2.42 -17.39 13.21
N TRP A 127 -2.20 -18.60 12.69
CA TRP A 127 -1.08 -18.90 11.80
C TRP A 127 -1.12 -18.06 10.51
N TYR A 128 -2.31 -17.73 9.99
CA TYR A 128 -2.47 -16.92 8.80
C TYR A 128 -2.23 -15.44 9.12
N VAL A 129 -2.66 -14.97 10.28
CA VAL A 129 -2.34 -13.60 10.75
C VAL A 129 -0.83 -13.42 10.93
N GLU A 130 -0.13 -14.43 11.46
CA GLU A 130 1.33 -14.44 11.47
C GLU A 130 1.94 -14.45 10.07
N HIS A 131 1.36 -15.22 9.15
CA HIS A 131 1.80 -15.28 7.76
C HIS A 131 1.70 -13.91 7.08
N VAL A 132 0.60 -13.18 7.26
CA VAL A 132 0.43 -11.80 6.78
C VAL A 132 1.59 -10.91 7.25
N TRP A 133 1.98 -11.02 8.52
CA TRP A 133 3.11 -10.26 9.06
C TRP A 133 4.46 -10.69 8.46
N LYS A 134 4.70 -12.00 8.32
CA LYS A 134 5.94 -12.53 7.74
C LYS A 134 6.08 -12.15 6.26
N SER A 135 4.99 -12.25 5.50
CA SER A 135 4.92 -11.79 4.12
C SER A 135 5.21 -10.28 4.03
N TYR A 136 4.57 -9.47 4.88
CA TYR A 136 4.83 -8.04 4.95
C TYR A 136 6.33 -7.72 5.11
N LEU A 137 7.02 -8.43 6.00
CA LEU A 137 8.47 -8.26 6.18
C LEU A 137 9.28 -8.72 4.97
N ALA A 138 8.81 -9.74 4.25
CA ALA A 138 9.49 -10.30 3.08
C ALA A 138 9.30 -9.46 1.81
N TYR A 139 8.11 -8.86 1.62
CA TYR A 139 7.69 -8.30 0.33
C TYR A 139 7.11 -6.89 0.40
N GLY A 140 6.75 -6.39 1.59
CA GLY A 140 6.07 -5.11 1.77
C GLY A 140 6.96 -3.92 2.12
N LEU A 141 8.22 -4.19 2.53
CA LEU A 141 9.17 -3.15 2.90
C LEU A 141 9.68 -2.37 1.67
N PRO A 142 9.93 -1.05 1.78
CA PRO A 142 10.56 -0.30 0.73
C PRO A 142 12.02 -0.76 0.51
N PRO A 143 12.54 -0.73 -0.73
CA PRO A 143 13.94 -1.03 -1.03
C PRO A 143 14.91 -0.14 -0.26
N GLU A 144 16.10 -0.67 0.08
CA GLU A 144 17.12 0.05 0.87
C GLU A 144 17.58 1.38 0.25
N ASN A 145 17.56 1.47 -1.09
CA ASN A 145 17.95 2.67 -1.82
C ASN A 145 16.86 3.77 -1.83
N VAL A 146 15.67 3.48 -1.30
CA VAL A 146 14.57 4.42 -1.18
C VAL A 146 14.53 4.98 0.23
N LYS A 147 14.32 6.30 0.35
CA LYS A 147 14.20 6.99 1.65
C LYS A 147 12.73 7.38 1.91
N PRO A 148 11.92 6.50 2.51
CA PRO A 148 10.52 6.79 2.79
C PRO A 148 10.39 7.81 3.94
N LEU A 149 9.28 8.56 3.94
CA LEU A 149 8.77 9.17 5.17
C LEU A 149 8.04 8.10 5.98
N TYR A 150 8.63 7.73 7.11
CA TYR A 150 8.01 6.83 8.08
C TYR A 150 6.92 7.55 8.89
N ILE A 151 5.74 6.94 8.96
CA ILE A 151 4.55 7.47 9.62
C ILE A 151 4.11 6.44 10.65
N ASN A 152 4.10 6.83 11.92
CA ASN A 152 3.58 5.96 12.98
C ASN A 152 2.04 5.87 12.90
N GLY A 153 1.54 4.74 12.41
CA GLY A 153 0.12 4.43 12.27
C GLY A 153 -0.58 4.00 13.57
N SER A 154 0.15 3.86 14.68
CA SER A 154 -0.42 3.61 16.00
C SER A 154 -1.01 4.88 16.63
N ASN A 155 -0.65 6.06 16.10
CA ASN A 155 -1.12 7.36 16.54
C ASN A 155 -2.02 8.04 15.48
N PRO A 156 -2.82 9.06 15.87
CA PRO A 156 -3.53 9.89 14.91
C PRO A 156 -2.58 10.51 13.87
N ILE A 157 -2.87 10.29 12.59
CA ILE A 157 -1.99 10.73 11.49
C ILE A 157 -2.00 12.26 11.39
N ARG A 158 -0.80 12.85 11.50
CA ARG A 158 -0.55 14.30 11.41
C ARG A 158 -0.41 14.75 9.96
N LEU A 159 -1.54 14.94 9.27
CA LEU A 159 -1.58 15.24 7.84
C LEU A 159 -0.73 16.46 7.44
N LYS A 160 -0.70 17.53 8.25
CA LYS A 160 0.08 18.74 7.95
C LYS A 160 1.56 18.44 7.70
N GLN A 161 2.18 17.60 8.53
CA GLN A 161 3.61 17.24 8.39
C GLN A 161 3.86 16.40 7.12
N ILE A 162 2.88 15.57 6.73
CA ILE A 162 2.96 14.75 5.52
C ILE A 162 2.85 15.65 4.29
N ILE A 163 1.94 16.64 4.29
CA ILE A 163 1.83 17.62 3.20
C ILE A 163 3.13 18.44 3.07
N GLU A 164 3.69 18.92 4.18
CA GLU A 164 4.98 19.63 4.18
C GLU A 164 6.15 18.78 3.61
N PHE A 165 6.08 17.46 3.72
CA PHE A 165 7.07 16.56 3.08
C PHE A 165 6.79 16.36 1.58
N ILE A 166 5.52 16.28 1.19
CA ILE A 166 5.10 16.09 -0.20
C ILE A 166 5.43 17.34 -1.04
N GLU A 167 5.23 18.54 -0.49
CA GLU A 167 5.40 19.80 -1.21
C GLU A 167 6.84 20.34 -1.27
N LYS A 168 7.76 19.76 -0.48
CA LYS A 168 9.21 20.06 -0.54
C LYS A 168 9.88 19.37 -1.70
#